data_AF-A0A2E4EDT4-F1
#
_entry.id   AF-A0A2E4EDT4-F1
#
_cell.length_a   1.000
_cell.length_b   1.000
_cell.length_c   1.000
_cell.angle_alpha   90.00
_cell.angle_beta   90.00
_cell.angle_gamma   90.00
#
_symmetry.space_group_name_H-M   'P 1'
#
loop_
_entity.id
_entity.type
_entity.pdbx_description
1 polymer ?
#
loop_
_entity_poly.entity_id
_entity_poly.type
_entity_poly.pdbx_seq_one_letter_code
_entity_poly.pdbx_strand_id
1 'polypeptide(L)' 'MIKMVKEYGIELDDNQSLYLNFCPMADDKKGGFWLSLEKEIRNPYFGSGMLHCESVKANLTK' A
#
# COMPACT_ATOMS: atom_id res chain seq x y z
N MET A 1 12.47 -3.59 -4.00
CA MET A 1 11.17 -4.12 -4.45
C MET A 1 10.24 -3.01 -4.96
N ILE A 2 9.76 -2.07 -4.12
CA ILE A 2 8.82 -1.02 -4.55
C ILE A 2 9.34 -0.16 -5.71
N LYS A 3 10.64 0.18 -5.71
CA LYS A 3 11.28 0.94 -6.81
C LYS A 3 11.16 0.23 -8.16
N MET A 4 11.39 -1.08 -8.19
CA MET A 4 11.29 -1.89 -9.41
C MET A 4 9.85 -1.93 -9.92
N VAL A 5 8.86 -2.09 -9.03
CA VAL A 5 7.44 -2.05 -9.38
C VAL A 5 7.04 -0.71 -9.99
N LYS A 6 7.60 0.41 -9.50
CA LYS A 6 7.33 1.75 -10.05
C LYS A 6 7.97 1.98 -11.41
N GLU A 7 9.16 1.44 -11.64
CA GLU A 7 9.92 1.65 -12.88
C GLU A 7 9.49 0.72 -14.02
N TYR A 8 9.15 -0.53 -13.70
CA TYR A 8 8.84 -1.56 -14.69
C TYR A 8 7.34 -1.88 -14.81
N GLY A 9 6.53 -1.45 -13.83
CA GLY A 9 5.14 -1.89 -13.70
C GLY A 9 5.03 -3.36 -13.29
N ILE A 10 3.80 -3.82 -13.07
CA ILE A 10 3.47 -5.25 -12.92
C ILE A 10 2.22 -5.56 -13.74
N GLU A 11 2.22 -6.73 -14.35
CA GLU A 11 1.05 -7.28 -15.02
C GLU A 11 0.06 -7.75 -13.95
N LEU A 12 -1.14 -7.18 -14.00
CA LEU A 12 -2.28 -7.51 -13.16
C LEU A 12 -3.47 -7.81 -14.08
N ASP A 13 -4.42 -8.60 -13.61
CA ASP A 13 -5.65 -8.87 -14.36
C ASP A 13 -6.41 -7.55 -14.63
N ASP A 14 -7.20 -7.49 -15.71
CA ASP A 14 -7.90 -6.29 -16.20
C ASP A 14 -8.77 -5.54 -15.16
N ASN A 15 -9.06 -6.17 -14.02
CA ASN A 15 -9.90 -5.61 -12.96
C ASN A 15 -9.18 -5.47 -11.61
N GLN A 16 -7.85 -5.63 -11.59
CA GLN A 16 -7.03 -5.47 -10.41
C GLN A 16 -6.30 -4.13 -10.43
N SER A 17 -6.24 -3.48 -9.27
CA SER A 17 -5.49 -2.25 -9.07
C SER A 17 -4.44 -2.49 -8.01
N LEU A 18 -3.21 -2.08 -8.26
CA LEU A 18 -2.20 -2.02 -7.23
C LEU A 18 -2.31 -0.69 -6.47
N TYR A 19 -2.09 -0.74 -5.17
CA TYR A 19 -2.06 0.41 -4.28
C TYR A 19 -0.74 0.42 -3.53
N LEU A 20 -0.17 1.62 -3.33
CA LEU A 20 1.01 1.83 -2.50
C LEU A 20 0.58 2.49 -1.20
N ASN A 21 0.54 1.69 -0.15
CA ASN A 21 0.04 2.13 1.15
C ASN A 21 1.21 2.61 2.00
N PHE A 22 1.05 3.77 2.63
CA PHE A 22 1.99 4.27 3.62
C PHE A 22 1.34 4.22 5.00
N CYS A 23 2.06 3.68 5.98
CA CYS A 23 1.62 3.81 7.36
C CYS A 23 2.75 4.34 8.24
N PRO A 24 2.57 5.49 8.89
CA PRO A 24 3.60 6.13 9.70
C PRO A 24 3.95 5.33 10.96
N MET A 25 3.09 4.38 11.37
CA MET A 25 3.30 3.58 12.58
C MET A 25 4.12 2.31 12.35
N ALA A 26 4.35 1.90 11.10
CA ALA A 26 5.19 0.74 10.81
C ALA A 26 6.65 1.01 11.24
N ASP A 27 7.41 -0.06 11.48
CA ASP A 27 8.83 -0.01 11.87
C ASP A 27 9.10 0.94 13.04
N ASP A 28 8.49 0.67 14.20
CA ASP A 28 8.63 1.48 15.42
C ASP A 28 8.34 2.99 15.20
N LYS A 29 7.27 3.30 14.46
CA LYS A 29 6.87 4.67 14.10
C LYS A 29 7.84 5.40 13.16
N LYS A 30 8.77 4.69 12.49
CA LYS A 30 9.57 5.26 11.40
C LYS A 30 8.79 5.36 10.09
N GLY A 31 7.68 4.63 10.02
CA GLY A 31 6.83 4.54 8.85
C GLY A 31 7.27 3.45 7.90
N GLY A 32 6.35 3.01 7.05
CA GLY A 32 6.59 1.91 6.13
C GLY A 32 5.64 1.96 4.95
N PHE A 33 6.15 1.46 3.82
CA PHE A 33 5.38 1.33 2.58
C PHE A 33 5.15 -0.14 2.26
N TRP A 34 3.97 -0.48 1.79
CA TRP A 34 3.68 -1.80 1.22
C TRP A 34 2.75 -1.70 0.02
N LEU A 35 2.75 -2.76 -0.78
CA LEU A 35 1.88 -2.90 -1.93
C LEU A 35 0.64 -3.70 -1.52
N SER A 36 -0.52 -3.31 -2.01
CA SER A 36 -1.81 -3.98 -1.76
C SER A 36 -2.62 -4.02 -3.04
N LEU A 37 -3.36 -5.10 -3.26
CA LEU A 37 -4.40 -5.17 -4.29
C LEU A 37 -5.75 -4.62 -3.79
N GLU A 38 -5.87 -4.46 -2.47
CA GLU A 38 -7.04 -3.87 -1.83
C GLU A 38 -6.83 -2.38 -1.60
N LYS A 39 -7.86 -1.60 -1.91
CA LYS A 39 -7.90 -0.14 -1.70
C LYS A 39 -7.88 0.23 -0.21
N GLU A 40 -8.52 -0.60 0.62
CA GLU A 40 -8.60 -0.37 2.07
C GLU A 40 -7.36 -0.94 2.77
N ILE A 41 -6.71 -0.10 3.57
CA ILE A 41 -5.73 -0.57 4.54
C ILE A 41 -6.49 -1.05 5.76
N ARG A 42 -6.45 -2.36 6.03
CA ARG A 42 -6.91 -2.94 7.30
C ARG A 42 -5.69 -3.34 8.11
N ASN A 43 -5.31 -2.54 9.10
CA ASN A 43 -4.27 -2.92 10.05
C ASN A 43 -4.91 -3.80 11.15
N PRO A 44 -4.70 -5.14 11.14
CA PRO A 44 -5.36 -6.03 12.09
C PRO A 44 -4.88 -5.84 13.54
N TYR A 45 -3.78 -5.12 13.75
CA TYR A 45 -3.15 -4.94 15.06
C TYR A 45 -3.73 -3.79 15.88
N PHE A 46 -4.41 -2.82 15.26
CA PHE A 46 -4.84 -1.58 15.93
C PHE A 46 -6.37 -1.40 16.06
N GLY A 47 -7.15 -2.41 15.64
CA GLY A 47 -8.60 -2.45 15.84
C GLY A 47 -9.32 -1.17 15.41
N SER A 48 -10.17 -0.64 16.29
CA SER A 48 -11.00 0.55 16.05
C SER A 48 -10.28 1.89 16.29
N GLY A 49 -9.07 1.89 16.84
CA GLY A 49 -8.28 3.09 17.14
C GLY A 49 -7.26 3.45 16.05
N MET A 50 -7.43 2.90 14.84
CA MET A 50 -6.44 3.00 13.78
C MET A 50 -6.18 4.48 13.41
N LEU A 51 -5.02 5.02 13.83
CA LEU A 51 -4.49 6.27 13.28
C LEU A 51 -4.30 6.03 11.78
N HIS A 52 -5.03 6.79 10.96
CA HIS A 52 -5.14 6.62 9.52
C HIS A 52 -3.79 6.28 8.87
N CYS A 53 -3.62 5.03 8.40
CA CYS A 53 -2.62 4.77 7.39
C CYS A 53 -3.11 5.45 6.10
N GLU A 54 -2.27 6.23 5.44
CA GLU A 54 -2.63 6.95 4.24
C GLU A 54 -2.43 6.03 3.02
N SER A 55 -3.53 5.67 2.37
CA SER A 55 -3.48 4.96 1.10
C SER A 55 -3.11 5.94 -0.01
N VAL A 56 -1.86 5.92 -0.47
CA VAL A 56 -1.47 6.66 -1.67
C VAL A 56 -1.83 5.79 -2.88
N LYS A 57 -2.89 6.17 -3.59
CA LYS A 57 -3.27 5.50 -4.83
C LYS A 57 -2.17 5.72 -5.88
N ALA A 58 -1.27 4.76 -5.99
CA ALA A 58 -0.37 4.64 -7.12
C ALA A 58 -0.97 3.62 -8.08
N ASN A 59 -1.67 4.08 -9.12
CA ASN A 59 -2.06 3.21 -10.24
C ASN A 59 -0.78 2.78 -10.97
N LEU A 60 -0.20 1.66 -10.56
CA LEU A 60 1.07 1.13 -11.08
C LEU A 60 0.86 0.09 -12.19
N THR A 61 -0.24 0.23 -12.93
CA THR A 61 -0.58 -0.57 -14.11
C THR A 61 0.08 0.03 -15.35
N LYS A 62 0.55 -0.83 -16.26
CA LYS A 62 1.07 -0.44 -17.57
C LYS A 62 -0.02 -0.49 -18.63
#